data_AF-A0A3M1BXN4-F1
#
_entry.id   AF-A0A3M1BXN4-F1
#
_cell.length_a   1.000
_cell.length_b   1.000
_cell.length_c   1.000
_cell.angle_alpha   90.00
_cell.angle_beta   90.00
_cell.angle_gamma   90.00
#
_symmetry.space_group_name_H-M   'P 1'
#
loop_
_entity.id
_entity.type
_entity.pdbx_description
1 polymer ?
#
loop_
_entity_poly.entity_id
_entity_poly.type
_entity_poly.pdbx_seq_one_letter_code
_entity_poly.pdbx_strand_id
1 'polypeptide(L)' 'MIEGSHVVSCEPVLGRDALRPAVCGKCHIKVEAGRLVITPAEDCPAYQVYRCTTRDGKSFFINNLGCKPYEEKK' A
#
# COMPACT_ATOMS: atom_id res chain seq x y z
N MET A 1 10.08 8.94 9.21
CA MET A 1 10.71 8.03 8.21
C MET A 1 10.49 6.62 8.74
N ILE A 2 9.77 5.76 8.01
CA ILE A 2 9.61 4.35 8.41
C ILE A 2 10.87 3.63 7.94
N GLU A 3 11.87 3.60 8.80
CA GLU A 3 13.12 2.87 8.58
C GLU A 3 12.92 1.43 9.09
N GLY A 4 13.15 0.42 8.23
CA GLY A 4 13.50 -0.92 8.73
C GLY A 4 12.56 -2.11 8.50
N SER A 5 11.59 -2.06 7.59
CA SER A 5 10.86 -3.29 7.19
C SER A 5 11.13 -3.61 5.72
N HIS A 6 12.07 -4.52 5.47
CA HIS A 6 12.30 -5.04 4.12
C HIS A 6 11.07 -5.86 3.71
N VAL A 7 10.32 -5.34 2.74
CA VAL A 7 9.10 -5.97 2.22
C VAL A 7 9.50 -6.91 1.10
N VAL A 8 9.12 -8.18 1.20
CA VAL A 8 9.44 -9.19 0.17
C VAL A 8 8.39 -9.23 -0.93
N SER A 9 7.13 -8.98 -0.58
CA SER A 9 6.02 -8.97 -1.52
C SER A 9 4.96 -7.97 -1.07
N CYS A 10 4.27 -7.40 -2.05
CA CYS A 10 3.04 -6.63 -1.86
C CYS A 10 2.12 -6.97 -3.03
N GLU A 11 0.97 -7.53 -2.72
CA GLU A 11 0.00 -7.96 -3.71
C GLU A 11 -1.25 -7.07 -3.61
N PRO A 12 -1.82 -6.62 -4.74
CA PRO A 12 -3.07 -5.89 -4.72
C PRO A 12 -4.18 -6.80 -4.20
N VAL A 13 -4.92 -6.34 -3.20
CA VAL A 13 -6.06 -7.09 -2.65
C VAL A 13 -7.27 -6.96 -3.58
N LEU A 14 -7.38 -5.85 -4.30
CA LEU A 14 -8.45 -5.61 -5.26
C LEU A 14 -8.08 -6.17 -6.63
N GLY A 15 -8.96 -7.01 -7.20
CA GLY A 15 -8.83 -7.54 -8.56
C GLY A 15 -8.86 -6.44 -9.63
N ARG A 16 -8.29 -6.72 -10.81
CA ARG A 16 -8.09 -5.70 -11.87
C ARG A 16 -9.37 -4.98 -12.27
N ASP A 17 -10.49 -5.69 -12.28
CA ASP A 17 -11.80 -5.18 -12.70
C ASP A 17 -12.64 -4.57 -11.56
N ALA A 18 -12.06 -4.44 -10.37
CA ALA A 18 -12.76 -3.81 -9.24
C ALA A 18 -13.03 -2.33 -9.53
N LEU A 19 -14.29 -1.93 -9.37
CA LEU A 19 -14.69 -0.52 -9.34
C LEU A 19 -14.05 0.16 -8.12
N ARG A 20 -13.26 1.22 -8.36
CA ARG A 20 -12.48 1.90 -7.34
C ARG A 20 -12.79 3.40 -7.36
N PRO A 21 -13.15 4.00 -6.22
CA PRO A 21 -13.29 5.46 -6.15
C PRO A 21 -11.92 6.13 -6.34
N ALA A 22 -11.92 7.38 -6.76
CA ALA A 22 -10.71 8.20 -6.81
C ALA A 22 -10.36 8.73 -5.40
N VAL A 23 -9.07 8.80 -5.09
CA VAL A 23 -8.55 9.26 -3.79
C VAL A 23 -7.57 10.40 -4.03
N CYS A 24 -8.06 11.63 -3.95
CA CYS A 24 -7.27 12.83 -4.24
C CYS A 24 -6.38 13.28 -3.07
N GLY A 25 -5.17 13.73 -3.37
CA GLY A 25 -4.32 14.46 -2.42
C GLY A 25 -3.80 13.61 -1.25
N LYS A 26 -3.75 12.29 -1.39
CA LYS A 26 -3.29 11.37 -0.34
C LYS A 26 -1.86 10.89 -0.62
N CYS A 27 -1.71 9.69 -1.17
CA CYS A 27 -0.39 9.17 -1.51
C CYS A 27 -0.42 8.22 -2.70
N HIS A 28 0.72 8.08 -3.35
CA HIS A 28 1.02 6.92 -4.16
C HIS A 28 1.69 5.86 -3.30
N ILE A 29 1.37 4.60 -3.61
CA ILE A 29 2.04 3.45 -3.04
C ILE A 29 2.70 2.71 -4.20
N LYS A 30 4.02 2.58 -4.12
CA LYS A 30 4.82 1.81 -5.08
C LYS A 30 5.68 0.82 -4.33
N VAL A 31 6.00 -0.28 -5.01
CA VAL A 31 6.87 -1.32 -4.48
C VAL A 31 8.06 -1.40 -5.41
N GLU A 32 9.20 -0.92 -4.94
CA GLU A 32 10.42 -0.79 -5.74
C GLU A 32 11.58 -1.44 -5.00
N ALA A 33 12.29 -2.36 -5.67
CA ALA A 33 13.46 -3.06 -5.11
C ALA A 33 13.25 -3.68 -3.71
N GLY A 34 12.07 -4.26 -3.45
CA GLY A 34 11.74 -4.86 -2.14
C GLY A 34 11.51 -3.84 -1.04
N ARG A 35 11.13 -2.60 -1.40
CA ARG A 35 10.77 -1.53 -0.47
C ARG A 35 9.41 -0.97 -0.84
N LEU A 36 8.65 -0.64 0.18
CA LEU A 36 7.40 0.08 0.05
C LEU A 36 7.71 1.58 0.03
N VAL A 37 7.45 2.22 -1.09
CA VAL A 37 7.64 3.66 -1.31
C VAL A 37 6.29 4.33 -1.24
N ILE A 38 6.15 5.27 -0.29
CA ILE A 38 4.92 6.04 -0.07
C ILE A 38 5.29 7.50 -0.32
N THR A 39 4.71 8.11 -1.36
CA THR A 39 4.94 9.52 -1.70
C THR A 39 3.61 10.27 -1.66
N PRO A 40 3.61 11.57 -1.31
CA PRO A 40 2.41 12.40 -1.50
C PRO A 40 1.91 12.33 -2.95
N ALA A 41 0.60 12.32 -3.12
CA ALA A 41 -0.06 12.38 -4.42
C ALA A 41 -0.62 13.79 -4.63
N GLU A 42 -0.31 14.42 -5.75
CA GLU A 42 -0.91 15.71 -6.17
C GLU A 42 -2.13 15.50 -7.09
N ASP A 43 -2.36 14.25 -7.51
CA ASP A 43 -3.45 13.82 -8.37
C ASP A 43 -4.53 13.04 -7.57
N CYS A 44 -5.39 12.35 -8.32
CA CYS A 44 -6.51 11.56 -7.80
C CYS A 44 -6.39 10.08 -8.21
N PRO A 45 -5.41 9.33 -7.68
CA PRO A 45 -5.26 7.93 -8.01
C PRO A 45 -6.49 7.12 -7.60
N ALA A 46 -6.82 6.09 -8.36
CA ALA A 46 -7.83 5.12 -7.96
C ALA A 46 -7.48 4.49 -6.60
N TYR A 47 -8.47 4.18 -5.78
CA TYR A 47 -8.25 3.50 -4.51
C TYR A 47 -7.52 2.17 -4.73
N GLN A 48 -6.47 1.97 -3.95
CA GLN A 48 -5.62 0.78 -3.96
C GLN A 48 -5.39 0.33 -2.54
N VAL A 49 -5.46 -0.98 -2.32
CA VAL A 49 -5.04 -1.63 -1.08
C VAL A 49 -4.14 -2.80 -1.45
N TYR A 50 -3.03 -2.88 -0.73
CA TYR A 50 -2.03 -3.94 -0.88
C TYR A 50 -1.92 -4.72 0.41
N ARG A 51 -1.77 -6.03 0.29
CA ARG A 51 -1.30 -6.90 1.37
C ARG A 51 0.18 -7.12 1.17
N CYS A 52 0.98 -6.66 2.12
CA CYS A 52 2.43 -6.74 2.07
C CYS A 52 2.94 -7.74 3.10
N THR A 53 4.01 -8.45 2.74
CA THR A 53 4.69 -9.40 3.61
C THR A 53 6.14 -8.96 3.81
N THR A 54 6.58 -8.90 5.06
CA THR A 54 7.96 -8.56 5.43
C THR A 54 8.88 -9.79 5.37
N ARG A 55 10.20 -9.58 5.36
CA ARG A 55 11.18 -10.68 5.41
C ARG A 55 11.03 -11.62 6.60
N ASP A 56 10.53 -11.12 7.74
CA ASP A 56 10.24 -11.93 8.95
C ASP A 56 8.87 -12.64 8.89
N GLY A 57 8.20 -12.65 7.73
CA GLY A 57 6.95 -13.38 7.51
C GLY A 57 5.70 -12.68 8.04
N LYS A 58 5.82 -11.49 8.62
CA LYS A 58 4.66 -10.72 9.08
C LYS A 58 3.94 -10.11 7.88
N SER A 59 2.61 -10.08 7.96
CA SER A 59 1.77 -9.46 6.93
C SER A 59 1.06 -8.25 7.48
N PHE A 60 0.95 -7.21 6.66
CA PHE A 60 0.19 -6.00 6.97
C PHE A 60 -0.52 -5.50 5.71
N PHE A 61 -1.49 -4.61 5.90
CA PHE A 61 -2.18 -3.94 4.81
C PHE A 61 -1.74 -2.49 4.72
N ILE A 62 -1.80 -1.94 3.52
CA ILE A 62 -1.63 -0.51 3.28
C ILE A 62 -2.56 -0.09 2.15
N ASN A 63 -3.16 1.09 2.28
CA ASN A 63 -3.97 1.67 1.22
C ASN A 63 -3.63 3.14 0.99
N ASN A 64 -3.94 3.64 -0.21
CA ASN A 64 -3.60 4.99 -0.61
C ASN A 64 -4.50 6.07 0.02
N LEU A 65 -5.49 5.69 0.82
CA LEU A 65 -6.31 6.61 1.60
C LEU A 65 -5.67 6.95 2.95
N GLY A 66 -5.17 5.92 3.65
CA GLY A 66 -4.56 6.03 4.98
C GLY A 66 -3.05 6.25 4.97
N CYS A 67 -2.37 5.86 3.88
CA CYS A 67 -0.93 6.08 3.66
C CYS A 67 -0.01 5.52 4.76
N LYS A 68 -0.52 4.55 5.54
CA LYS A 68 0.19 3.94 6.67
C LYS A 68 -0.14 2.44 6.73
N PRO A 69 0.81 1.60 7.15
CA PRO A 69 0.55 0.20 7.46
C PRO A 69 -0.52 0.04 8.55
N TYR A 70 -1.38 -0.97 8.39
CA TYR A 70 -2.36 -1.36 9.40
C TYR A 70 -2.59 -2.88 9.39
N GLU A 71 -3.07 -3.41 10.51
CA GLU A 71 -3.54 -4.80 10.62
C GLU A 71 -5.04 -4.85 10.31
N GLU A 72 -5.50 -5.87 9.59
CA GLU A 72 -6.93 -6.06 9.36
C GLU A 72 -7.59 -6.44 10.69
N LYS A 73 -8.53 -5.60 11.15
CA LYS A 73 -9.37 -5.96 12.29
C LYS A 73 -10.36 -7.01 11.82
N LYS A 74 -10.24 -8.23 12.38
CA LYS A 74 -11.27 -9.27 12.26
C LYS A 74 -12.60 -8.82 12.87
#